data_AF-A0A4S4CEI4-F1
#
_entry.id   AF-A0A4S4CEI4-F1
#
_cell.length_a   1.000
_cell.length_b   1.000
_cell.length_c   1.000
_cell.angle_alpha   90.00
_cell.angle_beta   90.00
_cell.angle_gamma   90.00
#
_symmetry.space_group_name_H-M   'P 1'
#
loop_
_entity.id
_entity.type
_entity.pdbx_description
1 polymer ?
#
loop_
_entity_poly.entity_id
_entity_poly.type
_entity_poly.pdbx_seq_one_letter_code
_entity_poly.pdbx_strand_id
1 'polypeptide(L)' 'MKYVTGFFSFWYDFIVGDDWTVAAAVVAALIVTALLAHLAGAWIVLPLAVLVFVGISLWKASRP' A
#
# COMPACT_ATOMS: atom_id res chain seq x y z
N MET A 1 19.70 24.22 3.15
CA MET A 1 19.26 23.11 2.29
C MET A 1 19.05 21.80 3.04
N LYS A 2 19.90 21.43 4.03
CA LYS A 2 19.78 20.21 4.86
C LYS A 2 18.40 19.96 5.51
N TYR A 3 17.71 21.02 5.94
CA TYR A 3 16.39 20.88 6.59
C TYR A 3 15.27 20.53 5.61
N VAL A 4 15.36 21.02 4.37
CA VAL A 4 14.36 20.75 3.34
C VAL A 4 14.48 19.30 2.87
N THR A 5 15.70 18.83 2.60
CA THR A 5 15.95 17.43 2.25
C THR A 5 15.59 16.47 3.38
N GLY A 6 15.90 16.80 4.63
CA GLY A 6 15.53 15.98 5.79
C GLY A 6 14.00 15.86 5.95
N PHE A 7 13.27 16.94 5.71
CA PHE A 7 11.81 16.93 5.77
C PHE A 7 11.19 16.01 4.70
N PHE A 8 11.60 16.13 3.44
CA PHE A 8 11.06 15.27 2.37
C PHE A 8 11.48 13.80 2.52
N SER A 9 12.72 13.53 2.96
CA SER A 9 13.17 12.16 3.24
C SER A 9 12.34 11.53 4.36
N PHE A 10 12.08 12.28 5.44
CA PHE A 10 11.23 11.80 6.53
C PHE A 10 9.82 11.45 6.05
N TRP A 11 9.20 12.31 5.24
CA TRP A 11 7.87 12.03 4.69
C TRP A 11 7.86 10.83 3.74
N TYR A 12 8.91 10.64 2.95
CA TYR A 12 9.05 9.46 2.10
C TYR A 12 9.18 8.19 2.94
N ASP A 13 10.08 8.18 3.92
CA ASP A 13 10.30 7.04 4.83
C ASP A 13 9.06 6.76 5.70
N PHE A 14 8.27 7.78 6.05
CA PHE A 14 7.06 7.64 6.86
C PHE A 14 5.85 7.15 6.05
N ILE A 15 5.64 7.68 4.84
CA ILE A 15 4.46 7.34 4.00
C ILE A 15 4.72 6.07 3.19
N VAL A 16 5.88 5.97 2.56
CA VAL A 16 6.23 4.87 1.67
C VAL A 16 6.86 3.73 2.45
N GLY A 17 7.69 4.06 3.44
CA GLY A 17 8.44 3.07 4.19
C GLY A 17 9.56 2.44 3.39
N ASP A 18 10.05 1.31 3.90
CA ASP A 18 11.13 0.50 3.33
C ASP A 18 10.79 -0.08 1.94
N ASP A 19 9.52 -0.40 1.66
CA ASP A 19 9.08 -1.01 0.40
C ASP A 19 7.95 -0.23 -0.28
N TRP A 20 8.29 0.43 -1.40
CA TRP A 20 7.35 1.16 -2.26
C TRP A 20 6.23 0.28 -2.84
N THR A 21 6.44 -1.04 -2.90
CA THR A 21 5.45 -2.02 -3.37
C THR A 21 4.20 -1.96 -2.49
N VAL A 22 4.36 -1.79 -1.19
CA VAL A 22 3.24 -1.70 -0.23
C VAL A 22 2.49 -0.38 -0.36
N ALA A 23 3.20 0.72 -0.65
CA ALA A 23 2.54 1.99 -0.93
C ALA A 23 1.69 1.92 -2.21
N ALA A 24 2.25 1.36 -3.30
CA ALA A 24 1.53 1.16 -4.56
C ALA A 24 0.32 0.22 -4.38
N ALA A 25 0.46 -0.80 -3.54
CA ALA A 25 -0.59 -1.73 -3.15
C ALA A 25 -1.81 -1.03 -2.54
N VAL A 26 -1.55 -0.17 -1.55
CA VAL A 26 -2.59 0.59 -0.84
C VAL A 26 -3.30 1.52 -1.81
N VAL A 27 -2.56 2.24 -2.66
CA VAL A 27 -3.14 3.13 -3.68
C VAL A 27 -4.06 2.34 -4.62
N ALA A 28 -3.61 1.19 -5.12
CA ALA A 28 -4.42 0.35 -5.98
C ALA A 28 -5.69 -0.15 -5.27
N ALA A 29 -5.58 -0.61 -4.02
CA ALA A 29 -6.73 -1.05 -3.22
C ALA A 29 -7.74 0.08 -2.99
N LEU A 30 -7.28 1.31 -2.73
CA LEU A 30 -8.15 2.47 -2.58
C LEU A 30 -8.85 2.86 -3.88
N ILE A 31 -8.16 2.80 -5.02
CA ILE A 31 -8.77 3.04 -6.35
C ILE A 31 -9.87 2.01 -6.60
N VAL A 32 -9.60 0.72 -6.38
CA VAL A 32 -10.61 -0.34 -6.55
C VAL A 32 -11.78 -0.14 -5.59
N THR A 33 -11.51 0.24 -4.35
CA THR A 33 -12.57 0.53 -3.36
C THR A 33 -13.42 1.71 -3.80
N ALA A 34 -12.82 2.80 -4.29
CA ALA A 34 -13.54 3.98 -4.78
C ALA A 34 -14.41 3.67 -6.01
N LEU A 35 -13.89 2.85 -6.93
CA LEU A 35 -14.64 2.38 -8.11
C LEU A 35 -15.78 1.44 -7.75
N LEU A 36 -15.71 0.75 -6.62
CA LEU A 36 -16.76 -0.18 -6.18
C LEU A 36 -17.63 0.41 -5.07
N ALA A 37 -17.35 1.62 -4.58
CA ALA A 37 -18.00 2.22 -3.42
C ALA A 37 -19.52 2.38 -3.56
N HIS A 38 -20.01 2.45 -4.79
CA HIS A 38 -21.43 2.55 -5.14
C HIS A 38 -22.15 1.19 -5.16
N LEU A 39 -21.42 0.09 -5.07
CA LEU A 39 -21.97 -1.26 -4.92
C LEU A 39 -22.11 -1.60 -3.43
N ALA A 40 -23.22 -2.25 -3.07
CA ALA A 40 -23.38 -2.80 -1.73
C ALA A 40 -22.26 -3.81 -1.45
N GLY A 41 -21.50 -3.61 -0.36
CA GLY A 41 -20.44 -4.54 0.04
C GLY A 41 -19.01 -4.17 -0.38
N ALA A 42 -18.75 -2.96 -0.87
CA ALA A 42 -17.41 -2.48 -1.26
C ALA A 42 -16.34 -2.60 -0.16
N TRP A 43 -16.76 -2.69 1.11
CA TRP A 43 -15.88 -2.86 2.25
C TRP A 43 -15.03 -4.15 2.19
N ILE A 44 -15.49 -5.21 1.48
CA ILE A 44 -14.77 -6.49 1.35
C ILE A 44 -13.46 -6.35 0.55
N VAL A 45 -13.34 -5.29 -0.25
CA VAL A 45 -12.18 -5.01 -1.10
C VAL A 45 -10.93 -4.83 -0.26
N LEU A 46 -11.03 -4.12 0.86
CA LEU A 46 -9.91 -3.83 1.75
C LEU A 46 -9.36 -5.11 2.43
N PRO A 47 -10.17 -5.97 3.07
CA PRO A 47 -9.73 -7.26 3.59
C PRO A 47 -9.09 -8.17 2.53
N LEU A 48 -9.69 -8.26 1.34
CA LEU A 48 -9.14 -9.06 0.24
C LEU A 48 -7.80 -8.51 -0.24
N ALA A 49 -7.69 -7.19 -0.39
CA ALA A 49 -6.43 -6.55 -0.76
C ALA A 49 -5.33 -6.86 0.27
N VAL A 50 -5.63 -6.78 1.57
CA VAL A 50 -4.68 -7.13 2.62
C VAL A 50 -4.23 -8.59 2.50
N LEU A 51 -5.16 -9.53 2.35
CA LEU A 51 -4.82 -10.95 2.20
C LEU A 51 -3.92 -11.22 0.98
N VAL A 52 -4.25 -10.61 -0.16
CA VAL A 52 -3.47 -10.74 -1.39
C VAL A 52 -2.06 -10.15 -1.20
N PHE A 53 -1.95 -8.94 -0.65
CA PHE A 53 -0.65 -8.29 -0.50
C PHE A 53 0.25 -8.96 0.52
N VAL A 54 -0.30 -9.41 1.64
CA VAL A 54 0.44 -10.20 2.62
C VAL A 54 0.88 -11.53 1.99
N GLY A 55 0.01 -12.20 1.23
CA GLY A 55 0.36 -13.43 0.52
C GLY A 55 1.50 -13.23 -0.49
N ILE A 56 1.44 -12.16 -1.30
CA ILE A 56 2.50 -11.81 -2.27
C ILE A 56 3.80 -11.46 -1.55
N SER A 57 3.73 -10.67 -0.48
CA SER A 57 4.89 -10.27 0.31
C SER A 57 5.59 -11.48 0.93
N LEU A 58 4.82 -12.37 1.57
CA LEU A 58 5.32 -13.63 2.12
C LEU A 58 5.93 -14.51 1.04
N TRP A 59 5.28 -14.63 -0.11
CA TRP A 59 5.79 -15.44 -1.22
C TRP A 59 7.09 -14.88 -1.80
N LYS A 60 7.22 -13.56 -1.94
CA LYS A 60 8.49 -12.93 -2.34
C LYS A 60 9.58 -13.18 -1.30
N ALA A 61 9.26 -13.08 -0.01
CA ALA A 61 10.22 -13.29 1.08
C ALA A 61 10.63 -14.76 1.27
N SER A 62 9.76 -15.72 0.94
CA SER A 62 10.00 -17.16 1.09
C SER A 62 10.57 -17.83 -0.16
N ARG A 63 10.76 -17.09 -1.24
CA ARG A 63 11.45 -17.59 -2.43
C ARG A 63 12.97 -17.64 -2.18
N PRO A 64 13.62 -18.79 -2.46
CA PRO A 64 15.06 -18.97 -2.28
C PRO A 64 15.89 -18.18 -3.29
#